data_AF-Q025K1-F1
#
_entry.id   AF-Q025K1-F1
#
_cell.length_a   1.000
_cell.length_b   1.000
_cell.length_c   1.000
_cell.angle_alpha   90.00
_cell.angle_beta   90.00
_cell.angle_gamma   90.00
#
_symmetry.space_group_name_H-M   'P 1'
#
loop_
_entity.id
_entity.type
_entity.pdbx_description
1 polymer ?
#
loop_
_entity_poly.entity_id
_entity_poly.type
_entity_poly.pdbx_seq_one_letter_code
_entity_poly.pdbx_strand_id
1 'polypeptide(L)'
;MTRAEFIQRLVLNTITDDFDNVDQVILSDVAQVGAKYGLAISRSEVVEAMRALVEAGLARPYELYARDPYSVELPDMPPLKVEEVNFKTYFYVTERGMDFHEADGSWWPFDDQGALRPDWNPPEE
;
A
#
# COMPACT_ATOMS: atom_id res chain seq x y z
N MET A 1 17.03 2.50 -2.55
CA MET A 1 15.76 1.93 -2.09
C MET A 1 15.74 0.48 -2.50
N THR A 2 15.40 -0.43 -1.59
CA THR A 2 15.22 -1.86 -1.88
C THR A 2 13.86 -2.11 -2.54
N ARG A 3 13.67 -3.29 -3.14
CA ARG A 3 12.36 -3.68 -3.69
C ARG A 3 11.26 -3.65 -2.64
N ALA A 4 11.55 -4.13 -1.43
CA ALA A 4 10.60 -4.11 -0.32
C ALA A 4 10.21 -2.68 0.10
N GLU A 5 11.18 -1.78 0.22
CA GLU A 5 10.93 -0.36 0.54
C GLU A 5 10.10 0.32 -0.55
N PHE A 6 10.37 0.02 -1.82
CA PHE A 6 9.63 0.58 -2.94
C PHE A 6 8.17 0.09 -2.96
N ILE A 7 7.94 -1.20 -2.78
CA ILE A 7 6.59 -1.76 -2.70
C ILE A 7 5.85 -1.18 -1.49
N GLN A 8 6.54 -1.01 -0.35
CA GLN A 8 5.98 -0.32 0.82
C GLN A 8 5.51 1.10 0.51
N ARG A 9 6.32 1.88 -0.23
CA ARG A 9 5.95 3.23 -0.67
C ARG A 9 4.77 3.24 -1.64
N LEU A 10 4.72 2.29 -2.57
CA LEU A 10 3.57 2.13 -3.48
C LEU A 10 2.28 1.81 -2.72
N VAL A 11 2.33 0.84 -1.80
CA VAL A 11 1.18 0.47 -0.96
C VAL A 11 0.71 1.66 -0.14
N LEU A 12 1.64 2.40 0.48
CA LEU A 12 1.32 3.60 1.24
C LEU A 12 0.64 4.66 0.35
N ASN A 13 1.18 4.93 -0.84
CA ASN A 13 0.59 5.86 -1.80
C ASN A 13 -0.80 5.44 -2.28
N THR A 14 -1.11 4.14 -2.34
CA THR A 14 -2.47 3.72 -2.71
C THR A 14 -3.48 4.08 -1.61
N ILE A 15 -3.12 3.89 -0.34
CA ILE A 15 -4.04 4.09 0.79
C ILE A 15 -4.07 5.53 1.35
N THR A 16 -3.43 6.50 0.69
CA THR A 16 -3.42 7.90 1.16
C THR A 16 -4.75 8.59 0.96
N ASP A 17 -5.51 8.17 -0.06
CA ASP A 17 -6.71 8.89 -0.49
C ASP A 17 -7.99 8.33 0.15
N ASP A 18 -8.05 7.02 0.43
CA ASP A 18 -9.26 6.36 0.95
C ASP A 18 -8.95 5.15 1.87
N PHE A 19 -10.00 4.58 2.43
CA PHE A 19 -10.00 3.26 3.07
C PHE A 19 -9.96 2.16 2.01
N ASP A 20 -8.85 1.44 1.93
CA ASP A 20 -8.66 0.44 0.87
C ASP A 20 -8.43 -0.98 1.38
N ASN A 21 -8.93 -1.95 0.63
CA ASN A 21 -8.73 -3.38 0.87
C ASN A 21 -7.59 -3.92 -0.01
N VAL A 22 -6.79 -4.83 0.56
CA VAL A 22 -5.62 -5.42 -0.12
C VAL A 22 -5.98 -6.11 -1.43
N ASP A 23 -6.99 -6.95 -1.43
CA ASP A 23 -7.35 -7.79 -2.57
C ASP A 23 -8.27 -7.06 -3.57
N GLN A 24 -9.05 -6.08 -3.10
CA GLN A 24 -9.98 -5.33 -3.92
C GLN A 24 -9.32 -4.20 -4.71
N VAL A 25 -8.41 -3.44 -4.09
CA VAL A 25 -7.86 -2.19 -4.66
C VAL A 25 -6.34 -2.23 -4.68
N ILE A 26 -5.72 -2.36 -3.52
CA ILE A 26 -4.27 -2.13 -3.34
C ILE A 26 -3.43 -3.02 -4.25
N LEU A 27 -3.74 -4.32 -4.32
CA LEU A 27 -3.01 -5.27 -5.15
C LEU A 27 -3.05 -4.88 -6.63
N SER A 28 -4.24 -4.53 -7.14
CA SER A 28 -4.43 -4.17 -8.54
C SER A 28 -3.62 -2.90 -8.87
N ASP A 29 -3.72 -1.88 -8.03
CA ASP A 29 -3.09 -0.58 -8.29
C ASP A 29 -1.57 -0.67 -8.20
N VAL A 30 -1.05 -1.33 -7.15
CA VAL A 30 0.38 -1.58 -6.99
C VAL A 30 0.91 -2.41 -8.16
N ALA A 31 0.19 -3.46 -8.60
CA ALA A 31 0.60 -4.28 -9.73
C ALA A 31 0.58 -3.50 -11.05
N GLN A 32 -0.42 -2.66 -11.28
CA GLN A 32 -0.50 -1.80 -12.47
C GLN A 32 0.65 -0.80 -12.51
N VAL A 33 0.98 -0.18 -11.37
CA VAL A 33 2.13 0.71 -11.28
C VAL A 33 3.44 -0.05 -11.50
N GLY A 34 3.63 -1.19 -10.82
CA GLY A 34 4.81 -2.04 -11.01
C GLY A 34 5.01 -2.50 -12.45
N ALA A 35 3.93 -2.89 -13.14
CA ALA A 35 3.98 -3.35 -14.52
C ALA A 35 4.48 -2.27 -15.50
N LYS A 36 4.20 -0.99 -15.24
CA LYS A 36 4.74 0.13 -16.03
C LYS A 36 6.28 0.21 -15.96
N TYR A 37 6.89 -0.47 -14.99
CA TYR A 37 8.34 -0.56 -14.79
C TYR A 37 8.94 -1.93 -15.08
N GLY A 38 8.13 -2.86 -15.62
CA GLY A 38 8.57 -4.25 -15.82
C GLY A 38 8.72 -5.03 -14.52
N LEU A 39 8.14 -4.55 -13.40
CA LEU A 39 8.11 -5.28 -12.13
C LEU A 39 6.79 -6.02 -11.99
N ALA A 40 6.86 -7.36 -11.91
CA ALA A 40 5.75 -8.17 -11.44
C ALA A 40 5.73 -8.14 -9.91
N ILE A 41 4.68 -7.60 -9.30
CA ILE A 41 4.52 -7.55 -7.84
C ILE A 41 3.48 -8.59 -7.42
N SER A 42 3.85 -9.46 -6.48
CA SER A 42 3.00 -10.51 -5.95
C SER A 42 2.14 -10.02 -4.79
N ARG A 43 1.02 -10.71 -4.55
CA ARG A 43 0.17 -10.47 -3.38
C ARG A 43 0.93 -10.60 -2.06
N SER A 44 1.83 -11.58 -1.94
CA SER A 44 2.64 -11.75 -0.73
C SER A 44 3.49 -10.53 -0.43
N GLU A 45 4.07 -9.89 -1.46
CA GLU A 45 4.86 -8.67 -1.26
C GLU A 45 4.00 -7.50 -0.82
N VAL A 46 2.78 -7.37 -1.37
CA VAL A 46 1.81 -6.35 -0.94
C VAL A 46 1.40 -6.57 0.53
N VAL A 47 1.13 -7.83 0.92
CA VAL A 47 0.77 -8.16 2.31
C VAL A 47 1.91 -7.89 3.28
N GLU A 48 3.15 -8.24 2.93
CA GLU A 48 4.31 -7.97 3.78
C GLU A 48 4.63 -6.47 3.86
N ALA A 49 4.48 -5.73 2.77
CA ALA A 49 4.58 -4.27 2.77
C ALA A 49 3.53 -3.62 3.67
N MET A 50 2.26 -4.06 3.58
CA MET A 50 1.19 -3.57 4.46
C MET A 50 1.45 -3.90 5.93
N ARG A 51 1.91 -5.12 6.22
CA ARG A 51 2.32 -5.52 7.57
C ARG A 51 3.39 -4.57 8.12
N ALA A 52 4.44 -4.30 7.34
CA ALA A 52 5.50 -3.40 7.74
C ALA A 52 5.00 -1.97 8.00
N LEU A 53 4.03 -1.47 7.22
CA LEU A 53 3.39 -0.16 7.47
C LEU A 53 2.61 -0.15 8.79
N VAL A 54 1.83 -1.19 9.08
CA VAL A 54 1.07 -1.30 10.32
C VAL A 54 1.99 -1.40 11.54
N GLU A 55 3.02 -2.23 11.46
CA GLU A 55 4.02 -2.40 12.53
C GLU A 55 4.82 -1.12 12.80
N ALA A 56 5.13 -0.35 11.75
CA ALA A 56 5.78 0.95 11.88
C ALA A 56 4.83 2.06 12.41
N GLY A 57 3.53 1.78 12.49
CA GLY A 57 2.49 2.75 12.86
C GLY A 57 2.24 3.81 11.79
N LEU A 58 2.45 3.46 10.51
CA LEU A 58 2.18 4.33 9.36
C LEU A 58 0.78 4.08 8.77
N ALA A 59 0.21 2.89 8.98
CA ALA A 59 -1.16 2.54 8.61
C ALA A 59 -1.89 1.85 9.77
N ARG A 60 -3.23 1.86 9.72
CA ARG A 60 -4.10 1.17 10.67
C ARG A 60 -5.08 0.24 9.96
N PRO A 61 -5.24 -1.01 10.43
CA PRO A 61 -6.26 -1.92 9.94
C PRO A 61 -7.61 -1.68 10.61
N TYR A 62 -8.68 -1.83 9.83
CA TYR A 62 -10.06 -1.71 10.28
C TYR A 62 -10.90 -2.86 9.72
N GLU A 63 -11.87 -3.34 10.49
CA GLU A 63 -12.96 -4.16 9.96
C GLU A 63 -14.17 -3.27 9.68
N LEU A 64 -14.70 -3.32 8.45
CA LEU A 64 -15.90 -2.58 8.06
C LEU A 64 -17.18 -3.43 8.20
N TYR A 65 -18.27 -2.76 8.55
CA TYR A 65 -19.58 -3.35 8.77
C TYR A 65 -20.68 -2.53 8.08
N ALA A 66 -21.72 -3.21 7.61
CA ALA A 66 -22.89 -2.56 7.00
C ALA A 66 -23.78 -1.80 8.01
N ARG A 67 -23.51 -1.92 9.30
CA ARG A 67 -24.27 -1.34 10.41
C ARG A 67 -23.32 -0.83 11.48
N ASP A 68 -23.82 0.06 12.33
CA ASP A 68 -23.12 0.57 13.51
C ASP A 68 -22.34 -0.55 14.25
N PRO A 69 -21.04 -0.36 14.58
CA PRO A 69 -20.27 0.90 14.52
C PRO A 69 -19.70 1.28 13.14
N TYR A 70 -20.08 0.58 12.05
CA TYR A 70 -19.60 0.72 10.67
C TYR A 70 -18.12 0.42 10.44
N SER A 71 -17.26 0.69 11.41
CA SER A 71 -15.84 0.36 11.39
C SER A 71 -15.33 0.09 12.80
N VAL A 72 -14.44 -0.88 12.96
CA VAL A 72 -13.69 -1.11 14.20
C VAL A 72 -12.21 -1.18 13.87
N GLU A 73 -11.38 -0.37 14.52
CA GLU A 73 -9.92 -0.47 14.42
C GLU A 73 -9.45 -1.80 15.01
N LEU A 74 -8.62 -2.52 14.26
CA LEU A 74 -7.99 -3.74 14.72
C LEU A 74 -6.66 -3.38 15.40
N PRO A 75 -6.31 -4.03 16.52
CA PRO A 75 -5.09 -3.70 17.26
C PRO A 75 -3.81 -4.04 16.49
N ASP A 76 -3.87 -5.03 15.61
CA ASP A 76 -2.72 -5.58 14.88
C ASP A 76 -3.10 -5.94 13.44
N MET A 77 -2.07 -6.24 12.64
CA MET A 77 -2.24 -6.71 11.26
C MET A 77 -3.07 -8.00 11.20
N PRO A 78 -4.22 -8.01 10.50
CA PRO A 78 -5.04 -9.21 10.36
C PRO A 78 -4.32 -10.29 9.53
N PRO A 79 -4.66 -11.58 9.74
CA PRO A 79 -4.01 -12.68 9.05
C PRO A 79 -4.51 -12.80 7.59
N LEU A 80 -3.98 -11.95 6.69
CA LEU A 80 -4.25 -11.95 5.25
C LEU A 80 -3.61 -13.14 4.50
N LYS A 81 -3.68 -14.35 5.06
CA LYS A 81 -3.01 -15.55 4.53
C LYS A 81 -3.62 -16.08 3.23
N VAL A 82 -4.89 -15.78 3.00
CA VAL A 82 -5.65 -16.14 1.81
C VAL A 82 -6.33 -14.89 1.26
N GLU A 83 -6.71 -14.94 -0.01
CA GLU A 83 -7.52 -13.91 -0.66
C GLU A 83 -8.81 -13.65 0.13
N GLU A 84 -9.12 -12.39 0.37
CA GLU A 84 -10.26 -11.97 1.17
C GLU A 84 -11.52 -11.85 0.32
N VAL A 85 -12.30 -12.92 0.23
CA VAL A 85 -13.50 -12.98 -0.63
C VAL A 85 -14.61 -12.00 -0.23
N ASN A 86 -14.66 -11.57 1.03
CA ASN A 86 -15.72 -10.70 1.55
C ASN A 86 -15.25 -9.25 1.80
N PHE A 87 -14.00 -8.92 1.47
CA PHE A 87 -13.39 -7.59 1.62
C PHE A 87 -13.82 -6.91 2.92
N LYS A 88 -13.51 -7.49 4.09
CA LYS A 88 -13.89 -6.91 5.38
C LYS A 88 -12.82 -6.01 5.96
N THR A 89 -11.57 -6.32 5.63
CA THR A 89 -10.41 -5.64 6.16
C THR A 89 -10.03 -4.47 5.27
N TYR A 90 -10.00 -3.27 5.84
CA TYR A 90 -9.55 -2.07 5.15
C TYR A 90 -8.39 -1.45 5.90
N PHE A 91 -7.54 -0.73 5.18
CA PHE A 91 -6.39 -0.06 5.72
C PHE A 91 -6.51 1.42 5.45
N TYR A 92 -6.12 2.21 6.45
CA TYR A 92 -6.10 3.65 6.33
C TYR A 92 -4.76 4.20 6.81
N VAL A 93 -4.28 5.23 6.12
CA VAL A 93 -3.03 5.90 6.48
C VAL A 93 -3.19 6.66 7.81
N THR A 94 -2.14 6.67 8.62
CA THR A 94 -2.08 7.52 9.83
C THR A 94 -1.53 8.90 9.49
N GLU A 95 -1.69 9.88 10.37
CA GLU A 95 -1.02 11.20 10.23
C GLU A 95 0.49 11.05 10.01
N ARG A 96 1.15 10.20 10.80
CA ARG A 96 2.58 9.88 10.63
C ARG A 96 2.89 9.21 9.29
N GLY A 97 1.96 8.39 8.78
CA GLY A 97 2.05 7.77 7.47
C GLY A 97 1.99 8.81 6.35
N MET A 98 1.10 9.79 6.49
CA MET A 98 0.99 10.92 5.55
C MET A 98 2.25 11.78 5.59
N ASP A 99 2.72 12.17 6.78
CA ASP A 99 3.97 12.92 6.94
C ASP A 99 5.14 12.19 6.27
N PHE A 100 5.23 10.87 6.45
CA PHE A 100 6.25 10.05 5.82
C PHE A 100 6.12 9.98 4.30
N HIS A 101 4.89 9.90 3.79
CA HIS A 101 4.58 9.91 2.36
C HIS A 101 5.00 11.24 1.70
N GLU A 102 4.68 12.37 2.33
CA GLU A 102 4.96 13.72 1.82
C GLU A 102 6.41 14.18 2.00
N ALA A 103 7.15 13.60 2.96
CA ALA A 103 8.51 14.04 3.29
C ALA A 103 9.53 13.85 2.15
N ASP A 104 9.25 12.96 1.20
CA ASP A 104 10.15 12.63 0.10
C ASP A 104 9.33 12.26 -1.15
N GLY A 105 9.42 13.06 -2.21
CA GLY A 105 8.84 12.76 -3.52
C GLY A 105 9.84 12.11 -4.49
N SER A 106 11.13 12.01 -4.12
CA SER A 106 12.19 11.57 -5.03
C SER A 106 12.10 10.09 -5.40
N TRP A 107 11.43 9.29 -4.56
CA TRP A 107 11.16 7.87 -4.79
C TRP A 107 10.13 7.63 -5.90
N TRP A 108 9.27 8.62 -6.20
CA TRP A 108 8.22 8.45 -7.19
C TRP A 108 8.83 8.33 -8.58
N PRO A 109 8.50 7.26 -9.30
CA PRO A 109 9.16 6.93 -10.57
C PRO A 109 8.64 7.71 -11.79
N PHE A 110 7.46 8.35 -11.70
CA PHE A 110 6.92 9.15 -12.80
C PHE A 110 7.16 10.64 -12.62
N ASP A 111 7.22 11.37 -13.73
CA ASP A 111 7.16 12.83 -13.75
C ASP A 111 5.71 13.35 -13.69
N ASP A 112 5.55 14.68 -13.71
CA ASP A 112 4.25 15.35 -13.66
C ASP A 112 3.35 15.04 -14.88
N GLN A 113 3.92 14.47 -15.95
CA GLN A 113 3.20 14.03 -17.14
C GLN A 113 2.86 12.53 -17.09
N GLY A 114 3.24 11.84 -16.02
CA GLY A 114 3.03 10.40 -15.85
C GLY A 114 3.99 9.54 -16.68
N ALA A 115 5.07 10.12 -17.21
CA ALA A 115 6.11 9.38 -17.91
C ALA A 115 7.19 8.91 -16.92
N LEU A 116 7.80 7.75 -17.19
CA LEU A 116 8.91 7.26 -16.40
C LEU A 116 10.07 8.26 -16.47
N ARG A 117 10.57 8.65 -15.30
CA ARG A 117 11.68 9.58 -15.17
C ARG A 117 12.98 8.99 -15.76
N PRO A 118 13.73 9.74 -16.59
CA PRO A 118 14.96 9.23 -17.22
C PRO A 118 16.09 8.88 -16.23
N ASP A 119 16.09 9.50 -15.05
CA ASP A 119 17.07 9.30 -13.98
C ASP A 119 16.65 8.22 -12.98
N TRP A 120 15.46 7.64 -13.13
CA TRP A 120 14.95 6.62 -12.23
C TRP A 120 15.40 5.22 -12.66
N ASN A 121 15.85 4.43 -11.68
CA ASN A 121 16.19 3.03 -11.86
C ASN A 121 15.31 2.16 -10.96
N PRO A 122 14.84 1.01 -11.46
CA PRO A 122 14.09 0.09 -10.64
C PRO A 122 14.95 -0.44 -9.48
N PRO A 123 14.36 -0.66 -8.30
CA PRO A 123 15.07 -1.28 -7.20
C PRO A 123 15.51 -2.71 -7.57
N GLU A 124 16.73 -3.07 -7.18
CA GLU A 124 17.26 -4.43 -7.34
C GLU A 124 16.42 -5.45 -6.52
N GLU A 125 16.37 -6.71 -7.01
CA GLU A 125 15.67 -7.82 -6.35
C GLU A 125 16.21 -8.14 -4.94
#